data_AF-A0A143B5L9-F1
#
_entry.id   AF-A0A143B5L9-F1
#
_cell.length_a   1.000
_cell.length_b   1.000
_cell.length_c   1.000
_cell.angle_alpha   90.00
_cell.angle_beta   90.00
_cell.angle_gamma   90.00
#
_symmetry.space_group_name_H-M   'P 1'
#
loop_
_entity.id
_entity.type
_entity.pdbx_description
1 polymer ?
#
loop_
_entity_poly.entity_id
_entity_poly.type
_entity_poly.pdbx_seq_one_letter_code
_entity_poly.pdbx_strand_id
1 'polypeptide(L)'
;MSSFFSYQNRLWALFILSILFPAIQFIPYGHDHENPPIVREPAWDSEQTRNLAKLACYDCHSNETVWPWYANVAPASWLVAVDVYGGRKHLNFSDWRQGQREGENIKELREVISEGEMPPLQYLLLHTEARLTAEQKQQLIDGLMATVGNSGRRSNQQE
;
A
#
# COMPACT_ATOMS: atom_id res chain seq x y z
N MET A 1 -25.31 43.19 5.85
CA MET A 1 -25.74 42.43 4.65
C MET A 1 -24.77 41.32 4.25
N SER A 2 -23.46 41.46 4.39
CA SER A 2 -22.47 40.40 4.08
C SER A 2 -22.50 39.17 5.01
N SER A 3 -22.85 39.36 6.30
CA SER A 3 -22.98 38.27 7.27
C SER A 3 -24.22 37.39 7.05
N PHE A 4 -25.30 37.96 6.51
CA PHE A 4 -26.54 37.22 6.19
C PHE A 4 -26.37 36.35 4.94
N PHE A 5 -25.71 36.88 3.90
CA PHE A 5 -25.39 36.13 2.68
C PHE A 5 -24.43 34.97 2.96
N SER A 6 -23.44 35.17 3.84
CA SER A 6 -22.54 34.09 4.27
C SER A 6 -23.22 33.06 5.17
N TYR A 7 -24.21 33.45 5.99
CA TYR A 7 -25.01 32.50 6.78
C TYR A 7 -25.88 31.61 5.89
N GLN A 8 -26.60 32.19 4.93
CA GLN A 8 -27.44 31.42 3.99
C GLN A 8 -26.60 30.43 3.15
N ASN A 9 -25.41 30.85 2.70
CA ASN A 9 -24.49 29.97 1.95
C ASN A 9 -23.94 28.82 2.81
N ARG A 10 -23.70 29.05 4.11
CA ARG A 10 -23.31 27.98 5.06
C ARG A 10 -24.43 26.97 5.26
N LEU A 11 -25.69 27.42 5.38
CA LEU A 11 -26.84 26.53 5.51
C LEU A 11 -27.01 25.65 4.26
N TRP A 12 -26.89 26.22 3.07
CA TRP A 12 -26.91 25.44 1.82
C TRP A 12 -25.76 24.46 1.70
N ALA A 13 -24.54 24.86 2.08
CA ALA A 13 -23.38 23.96 2.06
C ALA A 13 -23.55 22.77 3.02
N LEU A 14 -24.05 23.02 4.24
CA LEU A 14 -24.33 21.95 5.21
C LEU A 14 -25.44 21.02 4.72
N PHE A 15 -26.49 21.55 4.11
CA PHE A 15 -27.57 20.77 3.51
C PHE A 15 -27.09 19.91 2.34
N ILE A 16 -26.24 20.46 1.46
CA ILE A 16 -25.64 19.69 0.37
C ILE A 16 -24.75 18.59 0.93
N LEU A 17 -23.91 18.89 1.93
CA LEU A 17 -23.03 17.92 2.54
C LEU A 17 -23.79 16.79 3.24
N SER A 18 -24.90 17.09 3.93
CA SER A 18 -25.70 16.10 4.64
C SER A 18 -26.45 15.14 3.71
N ILE A 19 -26.70 15.52 2.46
CA ILE A 19 -27.28 14.65 1.43
C ILE A 19 -26.18 13.94 0.64
N LEU A 20 -25.15 14.67 0.23
CA LEU A 20 -24.08 14.15 -0.61
C LEU A 20 -23.25 13.09 0.12
N PHE A 21 -22.93 13.31 1.40
CA PHE A 21 -22.11 12.37 2.15
C PHE A 21 -22.76 10.97 2.29
N PRO A 22 -24.03 10.82 2.68
CA PRO A 22 -24.71 9.53 2.64
C PRO A 22 -24.84 8.98 1.22
N ALA A 23 -25.13 9.83 0.23
CA ALA A 23 -25.31 9.39 -1.15
C ALA A 23 -24.04 8.71 -1.71
N ILE A 24 -22.85 9.24 -1.42
CA ILE A 24 -21.60 8.63 -1.90
C ILE A 24 -21.28 7.29 -1.22
N GLN A 25 -21.81 7.00 -0.03
CA GLN A 25 -21.60 5.72 0.64
C GLN A 25 -22.34 4.57 -0.06
N PHE A 26 -23.37 4.86 -0.87
CA PHE A 26 -24.10 3.83 -1.62
C PHE A 26 -23.40 3.38 -2.91
N ILE A 27 -22.27 3.97 -3.26
CA ILE A 27 -21.44 3.52 -4.38
C ILE A 27 -20.64 2.30 -3.89
N PRO A 28 -20.90 1.08 -4.42
CA PRO A 28 -20.35 -0.17 -3.89
C PRO A 28 -18.89 -0.40 -4.33
N TYR A 29 -18.07 0.65 -4.32
CA TYR A 29 -16.66 0.58 -4.70
C TYR A 29 -15.78 0.58 -3.45
N GLY A 30 -14.80 -0.32 -3.39
CA GLY A 30 -13.82 -0.40 -2.30
C GLY A 30 -14.35 -0.94 -0.97
N HIS A 31 -15.51 -1.61 -0.98
CA HIS A 31 -16.08 -2.28 0.20
C HIS A 31 -15.69 -3.77 0.32
N ASP A 32 -15.08 -4.35 -0.72
CA ASP A 32 -14.71 -5.77 -0.75
C ASP A 32 -13.31 -5.97 -0.14
N HIS A 33 -13.23 -6.20 1.17
CA HIS A 33 -11.98 -6.35 1.91
C HIS A 33 -11.47 -7.79 1.98
N GLU A 34 -11.52 -8.49 0.85
CA GLU A 34 -11.05 -9.87 0.78
C GLU A 34 -9.53 -9.94 0.59
N ASN A 35 -8.93 -10.79 1.42
CA ASN A 35 -7.54 -11.17 1.33
C ASN A 35 -7.47 -12.55 0.65
N PRO A 36 -6.92 -12.65 -0.57
CA PRO A 36 -6.70 -13.95 -1.21
C PRO A 36 -5.75 -14.83 -0.36
N PRO A 37 -5.66 -16.14 -0.63
CA PRO A 37 -4.71 -16.98 0.09
C PRO A 37 -3.25 -16.53 -0.16
N ILE A 38 -2.39 -16.75 0.83
CA ILE A 38 -0.94 -16.62 0.68
C ILE A 38 -0.46 -17.81 -0.15
N VAL A 39 0.15 -17.54 -1.31
CA VAL A 39 0.67 -18.56 -2.22
C VAL A 39 2.12 -18.90 -1.86
N ARG A 40 2.97 -17.88 -1.81
CA ARG A 40 4.40 -18.00 -1.52
C ARG A 40 5.01 -16.64 -1.24
N GLU A 41 5.77 -16.55 -0.16
CA GLU A 41 6.61 -15.38 0.15
C GLU A 41 7.99 -15.43 -0.53
N PRO A 42 8.71 -14.29 -0.63
CA PRO A 42 10.12 -14.29 -0.96
C PRO A 42 10.93 -15.21 -0.05
N ALA A 43 11.99 -15.79 -0.61
CA ALA A 43 13.01 -16.45 0.19
C ALA A 43 13.88 -15.39 0.88
N TRP A 44 13.30 -14.70 1.86
CA TRP A 44 13.90 -13.58 2.58
C TRP A 44 15.32 -13.91 3.00
N ASP A 45 16.23 -12.96 2.81
CA ASP A 45 17.61 -13.07 3.26
C ASP A 45 17.69 -13.14 4.80
N SER A 46 16.80 -12.41 5.48
CA SER A 46 16.73 -12.33 6.93
C SER A 46 15.31 -12.01 7.43
N GLU A 47 15.03 -12.31 8.70
CA GLU A 47 13.77 -11.91 9.35
C GLU A 47 13.64 -10.39 9.45
N GLN A 48 14.76 -9.67 9.59
CA GLN A 48 14.76 -8.21 9.65
C GLN A 48 14.23 -7.59 8.35
N THR A 49 14.69 -8.07 7.19
CA THR A 49 14.19 -7.61 5.89
C THR A 49 12.70 -7.88 5.76
N ARG A 50 12.27 -9.10 6.12
CA ARG A 50 10.84 -9.46 6.10
C ARG A 50 10.03 -8.50 6.97
N ASN A 51 10.46 -8.24 8.21
CA ASN A 51 9.72 -7.39 9.14
C ASN A 51 9.62 -5.93 8.65
N LEU A 52 10.70 -5.38 8.08
CA LEU A 52 10.66 -4.06 7.46
C LEU A 52 9.71 -4.01 6.26
N ALA A 53 9.70 -5.05 5.43
CA ALA A 53 8.76 -5.15 4.31
C ALA A 53 7.31 -5.28 4.80
N LYS A 54 7.03 -6.05 5.87
CA LYS A 54 5.69 -6.14 6.47
C LYS A 54 5.23 -4.78 6.98
N LEU A 55 6.12 -4.05 7.65
CA LEU A 55 5.81 -2.76 8.25
C LEU A 55 5.49 -1.68 7.20
N ALA A 56 6.20 -1.65 6.08
CA ALA A 56 6.11 -0.56 5.12
C ALA A 56 5.34 -0.89 3.84
N CYS A 57 5.23 -2.17 3.46
CA CYS A 57 4.79 -2.55 2.12
C CYS A 57 3.56 -3.46 2.10
N TYR A 58 3.36 -4.32 3.11
CA TYR A 58 2.40 -5.42 3.01
C TYR A 58 0.95 -4.97 2.92
N ASP A 59 0.60 -3.82 3.50
CA ASP A 59 -0.79 -3.36 3.45
C ASP A 59 -1.27 -3.13 2.01
N CYS A 60 -0.39 -2.68 1.10
CA CYS A 60 -0.74 -2.52 -0.33
C CYS A 60 -0.21 -3.65 -1.23
N HIS A 61 0.94 -4.26 -0.89
CA HIS A 61 1.65 -5.20 -1.75
C HIS A 61 1.61 -6.65 -1.24
N SER A 62 0.59 -7.05 -0.48
CA SER A 62 0.45 -8.44 -0.04
C SER A 62 -1.02 -8.87 0.01
N ASN A 63 -1.25 -10.17 0.12
CA ASN A 63 -2.57 -10.72 0.47
C ASN A 63 -2.80 -10.71 1.99
N GLU A 64 -1.94 -10.07 2.77
CA GLU A 64 -2.04 -9.93 4.23
C GLU A 64 -2.43 -8.49 4.63
N THR A 65 -3.11 -7.75 3.74
CA THR A 65 -3.54 -6.37 4.00
C THR A 65 -4.34 -6.28 5.30
N VAL A 66 -3.92 -5.39 6.21
CA VAL A 66 -4.70 -5.00 7.36
C VAL A 66 -5.64 -3.87 6.94
N TRP A 67 -6.90 -4.21 6.69
CA TRP A 67 -7.90 -3.24 6.25
C TRP A 67 -8.29 -2.29 7.40
N PRO A 68 -7.95 -0.99 7.32
CA PRO A 68 -8.30 -0.05 8.37
C PRO A 68 -9.81 0.26 8.34
N TRP A 69 -10.37 0.75 9.46
CA TRP A 69 -11.80 1.06 9.55
C TRP A 69 -12.28 2.03 8.45
N TYR A 70 -11.44 2.99 8.06
CA TYR A 70 -11.77 3.97 7.03
C TYR A 70 -11.78 3.39 5.61
N ALA A 71 -11.29 2.16 5.42
CA ALA A 71 -11.48 1.41 4.17
C ALA A 71 -12.96 1.09 3.90
N ASN A 72 -13.85 1.30 4.88
CA ASN A 72 -15.30 1.13 4.74
C ASN A 72 -16.06 2.43 4.49
N VAL A 73 -15.39 3.58 4.44
CA VAL A 73 -16.05 4.90 4.37
C VAL A 73 -15.58 5.65 3.14
N ALA A 74 -16.52 5.97 2.23
CA ALA A 74 -16.21 6.76 1.05
C ALA A 74 -15.89 8.22 1.42
N PRO A 75 -14.96 8.89 0.70
CA PRO A 75 -14.20 8.37 -0.45
C PRO A 75 -12.91 7.62 -0.08
N ALA A 76 -12.58 7.47 1.21
CA ALA A 76 -11.34 6.83 1.64
C ALA A 76 -11.29 5.35 1.23
N SER A 77 -12.42 4.63 1.31
CA SER A 77 -12.56 3.25 0.84
C SER A 77 -12.09 3.07 -0.61
N TRP A 78 -12.36 4.05 -1.47
CA TRP A 78 -12.00 4.01 -2.89
C TRP A 78 -10.49 4.12 -3.08
N LEU A 79 -9.85 5.04 -2.35
CA LEU A 79 -8.41 5.22 -2.43
C LEU A 79 -7.67 3.97 -1.92
N VAL A 80 -8.08 3.44 -0.76
CA VAL A 80 -7.49 2.21 -0.20
C VAL A 80 -7.64 1.05 -1.17
N ALA A 81 -8.80 0.89 -1.80
CA ALA A 81 -9.01 -0.15 -2.79
C ALA A 81 -8.09 0.00 -4.01
N VAL A 82 -7.93 1.21 -4.54
CA VAL A 82 -7.00 1.48 -5.65
C VAL A 82 -5.56 1.15 -5.25
N ASP A 83 -5.11 1.60 -4.08
CA ASP A 83 -3.75 1.38 -3.59
C ASP A 83 -3.47 -0.11 -3.37
N VAL A 84 -4.40 -0.86 -2.77
CA VAL A 84 -4.24 -2.29 -2.51
C VAL A 84 -4.32 -3.13 -3.78
N TYR A 85 -5.34 -2.94 -4.62
CA TYR A 85 -5.48 -3.74 -5.84
C TYR A 85 -4.44 -3.36 -6.90
N GLY A 86 -4.10 -2.08 -7.01
CA GLY A 86 -3.01 -1.60 -7.87
C GLY A 86 -1.67 -2.12 -7.36
N GLY A 87 -1.38 -1.95 -6.07
CA GLY A 87 -0.16 -2.43 -5.42
C GLY A 87 0.08 -3.90 -5.67
N ARG A 88 -0.89 -4.77 -5.38
CA ARG A 88 -0.83 -6.23 -5.64
C ARG A 88 -0.58 -6.59 -7.12
N LYS A 89 -1.07 -5.80 -8.07
CA LYS A 89 -0.84 -6.03 -9.51
C LYS A 89 0.61 -5.73 -9.92
N HIS A 90 1.20 -4.69 -9.34
CA HIS A 90 2.59 -4.35 -9.58
C HIS A 90 3.56 -5.28 -8.84
N LEU A 91 3.30 -5.55 -7.56
CA LEU A 91 4.12 -6.39 -6.70
C LEU A 91 3.26 -7.05 -5.61
N ASN A 92 3.42 -8.37 -5.42
CA ASN A 92 2.71 -9.09 -4.35
C ASN A 92 3.63 -10.01 -3.55
N PHE A 93 3.95 -9.62 -2.32
CA PHE A 93 4.77 -10.38 -1.38
C PHE A 93 4.13 -11.71 -0.96
N SER A 94 2.81 -11.88 -1.09
CA SER A 94 2.14 -13.15 -0.80
C SER A 94 1.99 -14.06 -2.03
N ASP A 95 2.31 -13.57 -3.24
CA ASP A 95 2.38 -14.37 -4.47
C ASP A 95 3.68 -14.08 -5.24
N TRP A 96 4.80 -14.37 -4.57
CA TRP A 96 6.14 -14.04 -5.06
C TRP A 96 6.59 -14.98 -6.20
N ARG A 97 6.32 -14.59 -7.45
CA ARG A 97 6.64 -15.35 -8.68
C ARG A 97 7.96 -14.93 -9.32
N GLN A 98 8.55 -15.80 -10.15
CA GLN A 98 9.85 -15.54 -10.79
C GLN A 98 9.87 -14.29 -11.69
N GLY A 99 8.81 -13.99 -12.44
CA GLY A 99 8.74 -12.79 -13.30
C GLY A 99 8.74 -11.45 -12.54
N GLN A 100 8.29 -11.43 -11.27
CA GLN A 100 8.41 -10.25 -10.40
C GLN A 100 9.85 -10.04 -9.88
N ARG A 101 10.74 -11.02 -10.10
CA ARG A 101 12.15 -11.00 -9.66
C ARG A 101 13.11 -10.53 -10.77
N GLU A 102 12.58 -10.20 -11.94
CA GLU A 102 13.40 -9.76 -13.07
C GLU A 102 13.89 -8.32 -12.88
N GLY A 103 15.07 -8.04 -13.44
CA GLY A 103 15.93 -6.92 -13.03
C GLY A 103 15.32 -5.51 -13.13
N GLU A 104 14.28 -5.29 -13.92
CA GLU A 104 13.59 -4.00 -13.99
C GLU A 104 12.77 -3.71 -12.73
N ASN A 105 11.99 -4.69 -12.24
CA ASN A 105 11.14 -4.53 -11.05
C ASN A 105 11.94 -4.26 -9.78
N ILE A 106 13.14 -4.83 -9.67
CA ILE A 106 13.99 -4.67 -8.49
C ILE A 106 14.76 -3.35 -8.50
N LYS A 107 15.13 -2.85 -9.68
CA LYS A 107 15.72 -1.50 -9.79
C LYS A 107 14.69 -0.44 -9.43
N GLU A 108 13.47 -0.58 -9.95
CA GLU A 108 12.33 0.29 -9.62
C GLU A 108 12.03 0.25 -8.11
N LEU A 109 11.93 -0.95 -7.52
CA LEU A 109 11.70 -1.10 -6.07
C LEU A 109 12.75 -0.37 -5.23
N ARG A 110 14.03 -0.48 -5.60
CA ARG A 110 15.10 0.26 -4.92
C ARG A 110 14.93 1.77 -5.09
N GLU A 111 14.64 2.23 -6.30
CA GLU A 111 14.48 3.64 -6.65
C GLU A 111 13.34 4.29 -5.85
N VAL A 112 12.14 3.71 -5.88
CA VAL A 112 10.97 4.26 -5.15
C VAL A 112 11.17 4.31 -3.63
N ILE A 113 11.93 3.37 -3.06
CA ILE A 113 12.29 3.39 -1.62
C ILE A 113 13.35 4.46 -1.34
N SER A 114 14.41 4.53 -2.16
CA SER A 114 15.50 5.50 -2.02
C SER A 114 15.00 6.94 -2.17
N GLU A 115 14.10 7.18 -3.11
CA GLU A 115 13.50 8.50 -3.38
C GLU A 115 12.37 8.84 -2.40
N GLY A 116 11.91 7.86 -1.63
CA GLY A 116 10.86 8.04 -0.63
C GLY A 116 9.46 8.20 -1.22
N GLU A 117 9.26 7.75 -2.46
CA GLU A 117 7.94 7.66 -3.08
C GLU A 117 7.07 6.61 -2.36
N MET A 118 7.72 5.56 -1.83
CA MET A 118 7.07 4.51 -1.06
C MET A 118 7.55 4.49 0.41
N PRO A 119 6.63 4.38 1.39
CA PRO A 119 5.17 4.47 1.24
C PRO A 119 4.72 5.92 0.90
N PRO A 120 3.61 6.10 0.17
CA PRO A 120 3.15 7.44 -0.21
C PRO A 120 2.86 8.33 1.00
N LEU A 121 3.06 9.64 0.86
CA LEU A 121 2.92 10.58 1.98
C LEU A 121 1.53 10.51 2.63
N GLN A 122 0.45 10.39 1.84
CA GLN A 122 -0.91 10.29 2.36
C GLN A 122 -1.13 9.05 3.24
N TYR A 123 -0.43 7.95 2.96
CA TYR A 123 -0.46 6.75 3.79
C TYR A 123 0.22 7.02 5.13
N LEU A 124 1.40 7.65 5.09
CA LEU A 124 2.19 7.99 6.28
C LEU A 124 1.56 9.01 7.23
N LEU A 125 0.49 9.71 6.80
CA LEU A 125 -0.30 10.59 7.69
C LEU A 125 -1.10 9.79 8.71
N LEU A 126 -1.54 8.59 8.36
CA LEU A 126 -2.34 7.71 9.22
C LEU A 126 -1.55 6.50 9.72
N HIS A 127 -0.44 6.16 9.04
CA HIS A 127 0.42 5.01 9.33
C HIS A 127 1.86 5.45 9.62
N THR A 128 2.04 6.12 10.76
CA THR A 128 3.37 6.62 11.15
C THR A 128 4.38 5.51 11.43
N GLU A 129 3.90 4.33 11.81
CA GLU A 129 4.68 3.10 12.01
C GLU A 129 5.38 2.64 10.73
N ALA A 130 4.81 2.93 9.56
CA ALA A 130 5.40 2.61 8.26
C ALA A 130 6.51 3.59 7.83
N ARG A 131 6.75 4.66 8.62
CA ARG A 131 7.79 5.66 8.33
C ARG A 131 9.15 5.14 8.75
N LEU A 132 9.84 4.51 7.79
CA LEU A 132 11.20 4.02 7.99
C LEU A 132 12.22 5.15 8.13
N THR A 133 13.18 4.99 9.05
CA THR A 133 14.38 5.86 9.12
C THR A 133 15.29 5.65 7.90
N ALA A 134 16.26 6.53 7.69
CA ALA A 134 17.23 6.37 6.60
C ALA A 134 17.99 5.03 6.71
N GLU A 135 18.35 4.63 7.92
CA GLU A 135 19.04 3.37 8.20
C GLU A 135 18.13 2.18 7.91
N GLN A 136 16.86 2.22 8.33
CA GLN A 136 15.89 1.17 8.03
C GLN A 136 15.59 1.04 6.54
N LYS A 137 15.50 2.15 5.81
CA LYS A 137 15.36 2.15 4.35
C LYS A 137 16.56 1.46 3.69
N GLN A 138 17.77 1.81 4.10
CA GLN A 138 18.98 1.18 3.55
C GLN A 138 19.02 -0.32 3.86
N GLN A 139 18.70 -0.72 5.11
CA GLN A 139 18.59 -2.13 5.49
C GLN A 139 17.55 -2.89 4.67
N LEU A 140 16.38 -2.27 4.43
CA LEU A 140 15.33 -2.86 3.60
C LEU A 140 15.81 -3.04 2.15
N ILE A 141 16.45 -2.02 1.57
CA ILE A 141 17.02 -2.09 0.21
C ILE A 141 18.03 -3.22 0.11
N ASP A 142 19.03 -3.24 1.00
CA ASP A 142 20.11 -4.23 0.95
C ASP A 142 19.57 -5.66 1.11
N GLY A 143 18.64 -5.85 2.04
CA GLY A 143 17.95 -7.12 2.25
C GLY A 143 17.11 -7.57 1.06
N LEU A 144 16.35 -6.67 0.43
CA LEU A 144 15.57 -6.97 -0.77
C LEU A 144 16.48 -7.40 -1.93
N MET A 145 17.60 -6.72 -2.14
CA MET A 145 18.59 -7.09 -3.17
C MET A 145 19.19 -8.47 -2.90
N ALA A 146 19.51 -8.79 -1.63
CA ALA A 146 20.01 -10.09 -1.23
C ALA A 146 18.96 -11.20 -1.39
N THR A 147 17.70 -10.93 -1.04
CA THR A 147 16.55 -11.84 -1.18
C THR A 147 16.33 -12.27 -2.63
N VAL A 148 16.44 -11.32 -3.57
CA VAL A 148 16.34 -11.58 -5.01
C VAL A 148 17.54 -12.38 -5.50
N GLY A 149 18.76 -11.98 -5.13
CA GLY A 149 19.98 -12.68 -5.53
C GLY A 149 20.01 -14.15 -5.08
N ASN A 150 19.49 -14.43 -3.88
CA ASN A 150 19.34 -15.80 -3.36
C ASN A 150 18.27 -16.59 -4.12
N SER A 151 17.17 -15.95 -4.53
CA SER A 151 16.10 -16.56 -5.31
C SER A 151 16.58 -17.03 -6.69
N GLY A 152 17.43 -16.25 -7.37
CA GLY A 152 18.01 -16.61 -8.67
C GLY A 152 19.05 -17.74 -8.61
N ARG A 153 19.76 -17.90 -7.49
CA ARG A 153 20.69 -19.03 -7.29
C ARG A 153 19.98 -20.36 -7.07
N ARG A 154 18.82 -20.35 -6.39
CA ARG A 154 18.04 -21.58 -6.11
C ARG A 154 17.30 -22.09 -7.34
N SER A 155 16.84 -21.23 -8.25
CA SER A 155 16.20 -21.66 -9.50
C SER A 155 17.18 -22.39 -10.42
N ASN A 156 18.43 -21.93 -10.51
CA ASN A 156 19.47 -22.56 -11.34
C ASN A 156 19.99 -23.90 -10.79
N GLN A 157 19.56 -24.32 -9.59
CA GLN A 157 19.93 -25.60 -8.98
C GLN A 157 18.79 -26.63 -9.04
N GLN A 158 17.66 -26.29 -9.65
CA GLN A 158 16.49 -27.17 -9.82
C GLN A 158 16.26 -27.60 -11.28
N GLU A 159 17.23 -27.37 -12.16
CA GLU A 159 17.33 -27.95 -13.52
C GLU A 159 18.32 -29.12 -13.57
#